data_AF-A0AAE9NHF4-F1
#
_entry.id   AF-A0AAE9NHF4-F1
#
_cell.length_a   1.000
_cell.length_b   1.000
_cell.length_c   1.000
_cell.angle_alpha   90.00
_cell.angle_beta   90.00
_cell.angle_gamma   90.00
#
_symmetry.space_group_name_H-M   'P 1'
#
loop_
_entity.id
_entity.type
_entity.pdbx_description
1 polymer ?
#
loop_
_entity_poly.entity_id
_entity_poly.type
_entity_poly.pdbx_seq_one_letter_code
_entity_poly.pdbx_strand_id
1 'polypeptide(L)'
;MLVSQLFSGHADLELIASGGRRMLAPEVSDSVALVQQALLAIGFPLQAAGVDGAFGQETGNAVVAFKTDRGLFPNDPVVGVGTIKRLDREITWLEGGDGAGLIDVATLDTKTLVLDPVHAGFVENTLGDMSIGQKVLDQWEFGDRACFRASFLFDRFIAQALGRFIEPFVFENFCERTGPCTADDFLDEAGPLNYTAFLKPRNPTVPPARIDELASMRRPDIISHRAIKEWYEIKPASVWSAGEAWIKLNSIIPAYAARGLPYKPGENYVPTDVVLGRFLTPEGEKLDLILSLRRQAPGLIFYILCVKGDYVRYFNRVRIAAGVAALLIALSEVLVPAAEVAGVLASLQEILAALSIVAAPALQRL
;
A
#
# COMPACT_ATOMS: atom_id res chain seq x y z
N MET A 1 28.58 -0.15 6.74
CA MET A 1 27.95 -1.15 5.88
C MET A 1 26.47 -0.81 5.83
N LEU A 2 25.86 -0.98 4.67
CA LEU A 2 24.43 -0.82 4.48
C LEU A 2 23.71 -2.04 5.06
N VAL A 3 22.52 -1.85 5.61
CA VAL A 3 21.84 -2.88 6.42
C VAL A 3 20.44 -3.23 5.92
N SER A 4 19.84 -2.42 5.04
CA SER A 4 18.58 -2.79 4.38
C SER A 4 18.76 -4.02 3.50
N GLN A 5 17.70 -4.83 3.35
CA GLN A 5 17.70 -5.94 2.41
C GLN A 5 17.89 -5.44 0.97
N LEU A 6 17.46 -4.20 0.68
CA LEU A 6 17.61 -3.59 -0.64
C LEU A 6 19.06 -3.26 -1.00
N PHE A 7 19.89 -2.83 -0.04
CA PHE A 7 21.23 -2.33 -0.34
C PHE A 7 22.37 -3.18 0.20
N SER A 8 22.13 -3.93 1.28
CA SER A 8 23.17 -4.76 1.90
C SER A 8 23.73 -5.77 0.91
N GLY A 9 25.05 -5.94 0.91
CA GLY A 9 25.75 -6.87 0.01
C GLY A 9 25.96 -6.36 -1.42
N HIS A 10 25.43 -5.22 -1.82
CA HIS A 10 25.70 -4.61 -3.12
C HIS A 10 27.01 -3.82 -3.12
N ALA A 11 28.05 -4.38 -3.76
CA ALA A 11 29.42 -3.86 -3.72
C ALA A 11 29.54 -2.37 -4.13
N ASP A 12 28.81 -1.93 -5.16
CA ASP A 12 28.85 -0.54 -5.63
C ASP A 12 28.18 0.43 -4.65
N LEU A 13 27.04 0.06 -4.08
CA LEU A 13 26.34 0.86 -3.07
C LEU A 13 27.16 0.96 -1.77
N GLU A 14 27.82 -0.12 -1.36
CA GLU A 14 28.77 -0.11 -0.23
C GLU A 14 29.99 0.79 -0.52
N LEU A 15 30.44 0.84 -1.77
CA LEU A 15 31.49 1.76 -2.21
C LEU A 15 31.04 3.23 -2.14
N ILE A 16 29.79 3.53 -2.50
CA ILE A 16 29.21 4.87 -2.33
C ILE A 16 29.07 5.20 -0.83
N ALA A 17 28.62 4.24 -0.02
CA ALA A 17 28.42 4.41 1.43
C ALA A 17 29.73 4.60 2.21
N SER A 18 30.84 4.07 1.70
CA SER A 18 32.19 4.28 2.22
C SER A 18 32.89 5.50 1.62
N GLY A 19 32.29 6.17 0.62
CA GLY A 19 32.80 7.39 0.01
C GLY A 19 33.82 7.16 -1.12
N GLY A 20 33.97 5.92 -1.59
CA GLY A 20 34.87 5.58 -2.69
C GLY A 20 34.38 6.08 -4.06
N ARG A 21 33.08 6.32 -4.23
CA ARG A 21 32.50 6.99 -5.40
C ARG A 21 31.17 7.69 -5.08
N ARG A 22 30.60 8.37 -6.07
CA ARG A 22 29.27 8.99 -6.04
C ARG A 22 28.51 8.57 -7.31
N MET A 23 27.18 8.49 -7.20
CA MET A 23 26.28 8.19 -8.31
C MET A 23 25.58 9.48 -8.76
N LEU A 24 25.59 9.77 -10.06
CA LEU A 24 25.09 11.02 -10.66
C LEU A 24 24.88 10.87 -12.17
N ALA A 25 24.08 11.74 -12.76
CA ALA A 25 23.83 11.72 -14.20
C ALA A 25 25.08 12.07 -15.04
N PRO A 26 25.27 11.45 -16.23
CA PRO A 26 24.55 10.28 -16.74
C PRO A 26 25.18 8.98 -16.20
N GLU A 27 24.37 8.05 -15.72
CA GLU A 27 24.82 6.73 -15.28
C GLU A 27 23.73 5.70 -15.58
N VAL A 28 24.11 4.48 -15.98
CA VAL A 28 23.18 3.35 -16.12
C VAL A 28 23.76 2.16 -15.38
N SER A 29 23.08 1.68 -14.35
CA SER A 29 23.53 0.53 -13.56
C SER A 29 22.40 -0.09 -12.72
N ASP A 30 22.58 -1.34 -12.31
CA ASP A 30 21.66 -1.99 -11.36
C ASP A 30 21.59 -1.22 -10.03
N SER A 31 22.68 -0.56 -9.63
CA SER A 31 22.72 0.25 -8.42
C SER A 31 21.86 1.51 -8.54
N VAL A 32 21.78 2.11 -9.72
CA VAL A 32 20.81 3.19 -9.99
C VAL A 32 19.39 2.67 -9.83
N ALA A 33 19.07 1.48 -10.35
CA ALA A 33 17.74 0.88 -10.20
C ALA A 33 17.37 0.68 -8.72
N LEU A 34 18.31 0.20 -7.90
CA LEU A 34 18.10 0.05 -6.45
C LEU A 34 17.86 1.39 -5.75
N VAL A 35 18.58 2.45 -6.13
CA VAL A 35 18.35 3.80 -5.60
C VAL A 35 16.99 4.36 -6.03
N GLN A 36 16.61 4.18 -7.30
CA GLN A 36 15.29 4.56 -7.82
C GLN A 36 14.17 3.82 -7.08
N GLN A 37 14.34 2.52 -6.82
CA GLN A 37 13.43 1.72 -6.00
C GLN A 37 13.31 2.28 -4.58
N ALA A 38 14.43 2.62 -3.94
CA ALA A 38 14.41 3.18 -2.60
C ALA A 38 13.69 4.53 -2.55
N LEU A 39 13.98 5.41 -3.50
CA LEU A 39 13.31 6.71 -3.62
C LEU A 39 11.80 6.56 -3.79
N LEU A 40 11.34 5.65 -4.65
CA LEU A 40 9.92 5.34 -4.81
C LEU A 40 9.31 4.73 -3.55
N ALA A 41 10.03 3.84 -2.85
CA ALA A 41 9.56 3.18 -1.64
C ALA A 41 9.33 4.15 -0.48
N ILE A 42 10.21 5.15 -0.36
CA ILE A 42 10.03 6.25 0.59
C ILE A 42 9.29 7.43 -0.04
N GLY A 43 8.72 7.25 -1.25
CA GLY A 43 7.66 8.04 -1.90
C GLY A 43 8.05 9.17 -2.86
N PHE A 44 9.33 9.37 -3.18
CA PHE A 44 9.76 10.33 -4.19
C PHE A 44 9.50 9.79 -5.60
N PRO A 45 8.53 10.35 -6.36
CA PRO A 45 8.01 9.72 -7.56
C PRO A 45 8.97 9.82 -8.76
N LEU A 46 8.92 8.78 -9.59
CA LEU A 46 9.57 8.67 -10.91
C LEU A 46 8.46 8.34 -11.93
N GLN A 47 7.72 9.36 -12.34
CA GLN A 47 6.44 9.24 -13.04
C GLN A 47 6.57 8.79 -14.51
N ALA A 48 7.66 9.17 -15.18
CA ALA A 48 7.84 8.90 -16.60
C ALA A 48 8.59 7.59 -16.84
N ALA A 49 9.78 7.45 -16.27
CA ALA A 49 10.65 6.30 -16.53
C ALA A 49 10.53 5.19 -15.47
N GLY A 50 10.09 5.52 -14.26
CA GLY A 50 10.02 4.56 -13.15
C GLY A 50 11.41 4.06 -12.73
N VAL A 51 11.51 2.75 -12.50
CA VAL A 51 12.79 2.07 -12.20
C VAL A 51 13.35 1.50 -13.48
N ASP A 52 14.17 2.28 -14.16
CA ASP A 52 14.79 1.91 -15.44
C ASP A 52 16.31 1.68 -15.34
N GLY A 53 16.91 1.93 -14.18
CA GLY A 53 18.34 1.83 -13.95
C GLY A 53 19.15 2.95 -14.60
N ALA A 54 18.52 3.99 -15.14
CA ALA A 54 19.18 5.13 -15.78
C ALA A 54 19.06 6.41 -14.93
N PHE A 55 20.19 6.93 -14.48
CA PHE A 55 20.27 8.16 -13.71
C PHE A 55 20.19 9.34 -14.67
N GLY A 56 18.97 9.72 -15.00
CA GLY A 56 18.65 10.89 -15.81
C GLY A 56 18.17 12.08 -14.99
N GLN A 57 17.55 13.04 -15.68
CA GLN A 57 16.99 14.25 -15.07
C GLN A 57 15.93 13.93 -14.01
N GLU A 58 15.07 12.93 -14.27
CA GLU A 58 13.99 12.54 -13.36
C GLU A 58 14.55 11.99 -12.04
N THR A 59 15.49 11.05 -12.10
CA THR A 59 16.17 10.52 -10.91
C THR A 59 16.94 11.61 -10.16
N GLY A 60 17.64 12.48 -10.88
CA GLY A 60 18.32 13.63 -10.27
C GLY A 60 17.36 14.55 -9.51
N ASN A 61 16.20 14.85 -10.08
CA ASN A 61 15.17 15.66 -9.42
C ASN A 61 14.61 14.97 -8.17
N ALA A 62 14.35 13.66 -8.24
CA ALA A 62 13.88 12.88 -7.09
C ALA A 62 14.91 12.88 -5.94
N VAL A 63 16.21 12.76 -6.26
CA VAL A 63 17.31 12.85 -5.28
C VAL A 63 17.37 14.24 -4.62
N VAL A 64 17.24 15.32 -5.40
CA VAL A 64 17.21 16.69 -4.85
C VAL A 64 15.98 16.90 -3.96
N ALA A 65 14.82 16.42 -4.38
CA ALA A 65 13.59 16.50 -3.57
C ALA A 65 13.76 15.76 -2.23
N PHE A 66 14.29 14.53 -2.27
CA PHE A 66 14.60 13.75 -1.07
C PHE A 66 15.56 14.48 -0.13
N LYS A 67 16.66 15.00 -0.67
CA LYS A 67 17.64 15.74 0.14
C LYS A 67 17.07 17.00 0.75
N THR A 68 16.33 17.78 -0.03
CA THR A 68 15.66 19.00 0.44
C THR A 68 14.76 18.69 1.62
N ASP A 69 13.92 17.66 1.47
CA ASP A 69 12.94 17.27 2.45
C ASP A 69 13.62 16.79 3.75
N ARG A 70 14.60 15.90 3.62
CA ARG A 70 15.40 15.35 4.73
C ARG A 70 16.49 16.28 5.27
N GLY A 71 16.59 17.50 4.76
CA GLY A 71 17.62 18.47 5.18
C GLY A 71 19.05 17.99 4.93
N LEU A 72 19.26 17.13 3.93
CA LEU A 72 20.58 16.64 3.54
C LEU A 72 21.29 17.67 2.67
N PHE A 73 22.55 17.94 2.99
CA PHE A 73 23.43 18.81 2.21
C PHE A 73 24.67 18.04 1.73
N PRO A 74 25.19 18.37 0.53
CA PRO A 74 24.67 19.34 -0.44
C PRO A 74 23.38 18.87 -1.11
N ASN A 75 22.52 19.84 -1.44
CA ASN A 75 21.24 19.63 -2.13
C ASN A 75 21.42 19.56 -3.66
N ASP A 76 22.33 18.69 -4.10
CA ASP A 76 22.66 18.43 -5.50
C ASP A 76 22.05 17.09 -5.98
N PRO A 77 21.87 16.88 -7.30
CA PRO A 77 21.35 15.63 -7.86
C PRO A 77 22.40 14.51 -7.87
N VAL A 78 23.02 14.26 -6.72
CA VAL A 78 24.15 13.32 -6.54
C VAL A 78 23.91 12.42 -5.33
N VAL A 79 23.99 11.12 -5.51
CA VAL A 79 23.90 10.17 -4.40
C VAL A 79 25.30 9.90 -3.86
N GLY A 80 25.60 10.53 -2.73
CA GLY A 80 26.84 10.34 -1.97
C GLY A 80 26.60 9.64 -0.62
N VAL A 81 27.64 9.59 0.21
CA VAL A 81 27.65 8.89 1.52
C VAL A 81 26.43 9.22 2.37
N GLY A 82 26.12 10.51 2.58
CA GLY A 82 25.00 10.93 3.43
C GLY A 82 23.65 10.52 2.86
N THR A 83 23.49 10.60 1.54
CA THR A 83 22.26 10.25 0.82
C THR A 83 21.99 8.76 0.90
N ILE A 84 22.97 7.92 0.54
CA ILE A 84 22.76 6.46 0.52
C ILE A 84 22.52 5.90 1.94
N LYS A 85 23.24 6.40 2.95
CA LYS A 85 23.02 5.99 4.35
C LYS A 85 21.68 6.46 4.91
N ARG A 86 21.14 7.57 4.39
CA ARG A 86 19.80 8.02 4.79
C ARG A 86 18.73 7.15 4.13
N LEU A 87 18.86 6.87 2.83
CA LEU A 87 17.99 5.93 2.13
C LEU A 87 17.99 4.57 2.84
N ASP A 88 19.17 4.02 3.14
CA ASP A 88 19.31 2.71 3.79
C ASP A 88 18.54 2.62 5.10
N ARG A 89 18.70 3.62 5.98
CA ARG A 89 17.99 3.68 7.25
C ARG A 89 16.48 3.75 7.11
N GLU A 90 15.98 4.58 6.18
CA GLU A 90 14.53 4.69 5.95
C GLU A 90 13.96 3.40 5.35
N ILE A 91 14.73 2.68 4.51
CA ILE A 91 14.33 1.37 4.00
C ILE A 91 14.35 0.29 5.09
N THR A 92 15.39 0.24 5.93
CA THR A 92 15.45 -0.72 7.06
C THR A 92 14.27 -0.55 8.02
N TRP A 93 13.80 0.68 8.21
CA TRP A 93 12.59 0.95 9.00
C TRP A 93 11.34 0.36 8.34
N LEU A 94 11.18 0.53 7.01
CA LEU A 94 10.08 -0.07 6.25
C LEU A 94 10.12 -1.62 6.27
N GLU A 95 11.31 -2.20 6.36
CA GLU A 95 11.52 -3.65 6.48
C GLU A 95 11.22 -4.19 7.90
N GLY A 96 10.81 -3.34 8.83
CA GLY A 96 10.46 -3.74 10.21
C GLY A 96 11.65 -3.76 11.18
N GLY A 97 12.76 -3.12 10.83
CA GLY A 97 13.87 -2.87 11.75
C GLY A 97 13.46 -1.94 12.90
N ASP A 98 14.14 -2.06 14.04
CA ASP A 98 13.83 -1.39 15.31
C ASP A 98 14.04 0.14 15.32
N GLY A 99 14.31 0.76 14.17
CA GLY A 99 14.47 2.21 14.02
C GLY A 99 15.62 2.81 14.82
N ALA A 100 16.46 1.97 15.44
CA ALA A 100 17.60 2.40 16.25
C ALA A 100 18.59 3.17 15.36
N GLY A 101 18.67 4.49 15.54
CA GLY A 101 19.50 5.40 14.74
C GLY A 101 18.77 6.29 13.73
N LEU A 102 17.43 6.26 13.70
CA LEU A 102 16.57 7.24 13.02
C LEU A 102 16.39 8.54 13.81
N ILE A 103 16.46 8.42 15.14
CA ILE A 103 16.40 9.55 16.06
C ILE A 103 17.84 9.87 16.47
N ASP A 104 18.44 10.84 15.80
CA ASP A 104 19.59 11.51 16.39
C ASP A 104 19.07 12.48 17.46
N VAL A 105 19.12 12.04 18.72
CA VAL A 105 18.69 12.81 19.90
C VAL A 105 19.54 14.07 20.06
N ALA A 106 20.76 14.11 19.50
CA ALA A 106 21.63 15.27 19.56
C ALA A 106 21.27 16.35 18.52
N THR A 107 20.66 15.98 17.39
CA THR A 107 20.22 16.95 16.36
C THR A 107 18.72 17.21 16.36
N LEU A 108 17.94 16.48 17.18
CA LEU A 108 16.47 16.48 17.12
C LEU A 108 16.02 16.44 15.66
N ASP A 109 16.40 15.36 14.95
CA ASP A 109 15.86 15.10 13.61
C ASP A 109 14.38 14.68 13.73
N THR A 110 13.57 15.63 14.14
CA THR A 110 12.14 15.52 14.23
C THR A 110 11.55 15.40 12.84
N LYS A 111 12.27 15.63 11.73
CA LYS A 111 11.69 15.40 10.39
C LYS A 111 11.51 13.91 10.10
N THR A 112 12.28 13.04 10.75
CA THR A 112 12.03 11.59 10.72
C THR A 112 10.78 11.19 11.52
N LEU A 113 10.38 11.98 12.54
CA LEU A 113 9.28 11.71 13.48
C LEU A 113 8.02 12.59 13.29
N VAL A 114 8.14 13.75 12.63
CA VAL A 114 7.11 14.79 12.36
C VAL A 114 6.63 14.70 10.92
N LEU A 115 7.33 13.93 10.09
CA LEU A 115 6.82 13.33 8.86
C LEU A 115 6.72 11.80 9.02
N ASP A 116 6.43 11.32 10.22
CA ASP A 116 6.04 9.93 10.50
C ASP A 116 4.53 9.81 10.69
N PRO A 117 3.81 10.26 9.66
CA PRO A 117 3.04 9.27 8.88
C PRO A 117 3.44 9.22 7.40
N VAL A 118 4.39 10.05 6.93
CA VAL A 118 4.54 10.71 5.60
C VAL A 118 5.74 10.13 4.82
N HIS A 119 5.62 9.35 3.74
CA HIS A 119 4.71 9.49 2.61
C HIS A 119 3.27 8.95 2.81
N ALA A 120 2.68 8.97 4.00
CA ALA A 120 1.30 9.26 4.48
C ALA A 120 0.17 9.39 3.46
N GLY A 121 0.05 8.47 2.55
CA GLY A 121 -0.73 8.72 1.35
C GLY A 121 -0.04 9.70 0.41
N PHE A 122 1.08 10.34 0.78
CA PHE A 122 1.86 11.22 -0.05
C PHE A 122 2.34 10.46 -1.30
N VAL A 123 1.98 10.92 -2.47
CA VAL A 123 1.62 12.33 -2.66
C VAL A 123 0.11 12.56 -2.88
N GLU A 124 -0.71 12.08 -1.93
CA GLU A 124 -2.17 12.11 -1.73
C GLU A 124 -3.03 11.52 -2.87
N ASN A 125 -2.47 10.47 -3.52
CA ASN A 125 -2.55 10.26 -4.97
C ASN A 125 -1.86 11.43 -5.65
N THR A 126 -0.70 11.25 -6.28
CA THR A 126 0.01 12.30 -7.02
C THR A 126 -0.96 13.12 -7.86
N LEU A 127 -1.42 14.25 -7.32
CA LEU A 127 -2.29 15.27 -7.93
C LEU A 127 -3.77 14.89 -8.17
N GLY A 128 -4.51 14.51 -7.13
CA GLY A 128 -5.84 15.11 -6.99
C GLY A 128 -5.64 16.60 -6.74
N ASP A 129 -6.09 17.47 -7.64
CA ASP A 129 -5.87 18.93 -7.59
C ASP A 129 -6.50 19.54 -6.33
N MET A 130 -5.83 19.41 -5.19
CA MET A 130 -6.33 19.84 -3.89
C MET A 130 -5.47 20.99 -3.41
N SER A 131 -5.96 22.20 -3.71
CA SER A 131 -5.50 23.42 -3.07
C SER A 131 -5.51 23.25 -1.54
N ILE A 132 -4.72 24.05 -0.83
CA ILE A 132 -4.74 24.13 0.64
C ILE A 132 -6.18 24.25 1.18
N GLY A 133 -7.09 24.88 0.42
CA GLY A 133 -8.51 24.95 0.73
C GLY A 133 -9.20 23.58 0.81
N GLN A 134 -8.91 22.65 -0.09
CA GLN A 134 -9.55 21.33 -0.10
C GLN A 134 -9.06 20.42 1.04
N LYS A 135 -7.80 20.57 1.45
CA LYS A 135 -7.24 19.85 2.62
C LYS A 135 -7.89 20.32 3.93
N VAL A 136 -8.17 21.61 4.02
CA VAL A 136 -8.96 22.19 5.10
C VAL A 136 -10.41 21.70 5.01
N LEU A 137 -11.00 21.57 3.83
CA LEU A 137 -12.35 21.00 3.68
C LEU A 137 -12.41 19.52 4.10
N ASP A 138 -11.44 18.68 3.73
CA ASP A 138 -11.39 17.27 4.15
C ASP A 138 -11.13 17.11 5.65
N GLN A 139 -10.19 17.88 6.20
CA GLN A 139 -9.90 17.85 7.64
C GLN A 139 -11.03 18.41 8.51
N TRP A 140 -11.92 19.21 7.91
CA TRP A 140 -13.10 19.79 8.56
C TRP A 140 -14.42 19.18 8.04
N GLU A 141 -14.37 18.02 7.37
CA GLU A 141 -15.53 17.18 6.98
C GLU A 141 -16.51 17.78 5.94
N PHE A 142 -16.02 18.60 5.00
CA PHE A 142 -16.83 19.23 3.94
C PHE A 142 -16.79 18.50 2.58
N GLY A 143 -16.21 17.30 2.49
CA GLY A 143 -16.18 16.47 1.27
C GLY A 143 -17.43 15.60 1.07
N ASP A 144 -17.72 15.20 -0.19
CA ASP A 144 -18.87 14.33 -0.52
C ASP A 144 -18.64 12.83 -0.16
N ARG A 145 -17.42 12.48 0.24
CA ARG A 145 -17.01 11.13 0.67
C ARG A 145 -15.89 11.20 1.71
N ALA A 146 -15.89 10.25 2.64
CA ALA A 146 -14.78 10.01 3.57
C ALA A 146 -14.02 8.75 3.19
N CYS A 147 -12.70 8.84 3.08
CA CYS A 147 -11.85 7.70 2.76
C CYS A 147 -11.02 7.27 3.96
N PHE A 148 -11.11 5.99 4.30
CA PHE A 148 -10.44 5.37 5.43
C PHE A 148 -9.19 4.65 4.97
N ARG A 149 -8.09 4.88 5.70
CA ARG A 149 -6.81 4.22 5.44
C ARG A 149 -6.69 3.00 6.35
N ALA A 150 -6.32 1.85 5.77
CA ALA A 150 -6.24 0.60 6.50
C ALA A 150 -5.26 0.65 7.68
N SER A 151 -4.18 1.43 7.58
CA SER A 151 -3.20 1.64 8.66
C SER A 151 -3.77 2.32 9.90
N PHE A 152 -4.90 3.03 9.79
CA PHE A 152 -5.54 3.73 10.90
C PHE A 152 -6.64 2.91 11.56
N LEU A 153 -7.22 1.93 10.85
CA LEU A 153 -8.38 1.18 11.30
C LEU A 153 -8.07 -0.27 11.68
N PHE A 154 -6.99 -0.87 11.17
CA PHE A 154 -6.86 -2.33 11.13
C PHE A 154 -5.45 -2.80 11.53
N ASP A 155 -5.39 -3.72 12.50
CA ASP A 155 -4.20 -4.55 12.76
C ASP A 155 -3.96 -5.51 11.57
N ARG A 156 -2.74 -6.06 11.45
CA ARG A 156 -2.31 -7.06 10.44
C ARG A 156 -3.37 -8.14 10.16
N PHE A 157 -4.14 -8.58 11.15
CA PHE A 157 -5.20 -9.58 10.98
C PHE A 157 -6.37 -9.13 10.09
N ILE A 158 -6.84 -7.89 10.25
CA ILE A 158 -7.99 -7.39 9.47
C ILE A 158 -7.56 -7.02 8.04
N ALA A 159 -6.33 -6.54 7.85
CA ALA A 159 -5.77 -6.25 6.53
C ALA A 159 -5.69 -7.50 5.62
N GLN A 160 -5.33 -8.66 6.17
CA GLN A 160 -5.27 -9.92 5.43
C GLN A 160 -6.66 -10.49 5.07
N ALA A 161 -7.67 -10.28 5.94
CA ALA A 161 -9.05 -10.69 5.66
C ALA A 161 -9.68 -9.83 4.57
N LEU A 162 -9.42 -8.52 4.59
CA LEU A 162 -9.98 -7.57 3.63
C LEU A 162 -9.41 -7.78 2.22
N GLY A 163 -8.12 -8.11 2.07
CA GLY A 163 -7.50 -8.40 0.77
C GLY A 163 -8.27 -9.45 -0.04
N ARG A 164 -8.56 -10.60 0.57
CA ARG A 164 -9.32 -11.69 -0.06
C ARG A 164 -10.76 -11.31 -0.45
N PHE A 165 -11.36 -10.36 0.27
CA PHE A 165 -12.69 -9.86 -0.06
C PHE A 165 -12.66 -8.85 -1.21
N ILE A 166 -11.57 -8.09 -1.31
CA ILE A 166 -11.42 -6.99 -2.27
C ILE A 166 -10.92 -7.47 -3.64
N GLU A 167 -10.02 -8.44 -3.68
CA GLU A 167 -9.39 -8.94 -4.91
C GLU A 167 -10.40 -9.26 -6.04
N PRO A 168 -11.54 -9.93 -5.80
CA PRO A 168 -12.52 -10.20 -6.86
C PRO A 168 -13.12 -8.96 -7.52
N PHE A 169 -13.37 -7.91 -6.75
CA PHE A 169 -13.87 -6.65 -7.30
C PHE A 169 -12.81 -5.97 -8.18
N VAL A 170 -11.53 -6.11 -7.84
CA VAL A 170 -10.43 -5.58 -8.66
C VAL A 170 -10.26 -6.41 -9.93
N PHE A 171 -10.43 -7.73 -9.86
CA PHE A 171 -10.36 -8.61 -11.03
C PHE A 171 -11.49 -8.34 -12.00
N GLU A 172 -12.72 -8.21 -11.52
CA GLU A 172 -13.85 -7.78 -12.35
C GLU A 172 -13.58 -6.43 -13.00
N ASN A 173 -13.09 -5.45 -12.23
CA ASN A 173 -12.69 -4.16 -12.78
C ASN A 173 -11.59 -4.30 -13.86
N PHE A 174 -10.58 -5.14 -13.65
CA PHE A 174 -9.56 -5.42 -14.66
C PHE A 174 -10.18 -5.98 -15.96
N CYS A 175 -11.07 -6.96 -15.86
CA CYS A 175 -11.75 -7.55 -17.01
C CYS A 175 -12.64 -6.53 -17.74
N GLU A 176 -13.33 -5.65 -17.02
CA GLU A 176 -14.15 -4.61 -17.63
C GLU A 176 -13.30 -3.56 -18.37
N ARG A 177 -12.18 -3.15 -17.77
CA ARG A 177 -11.34 -2.06 -18.26
C ARG A 177 -10.39 -2.46 -19.37
N THR A 178 -9.96 -3.72 -19.41
CA THR A 178 -9.01 -4.24 -20.41
C THR A 178 -9.67 -5.12 -21.46
N GLY A 179 -10.96 -5.41 -21.33
CA GLY A 179 -11.73 -6.34 -22.16
C GLY A 179 -11.92 -7.69 -21.44
N PRO A 180 -13.04 -8.41 -21.70
CA PRO A 180 -13.45 -9.57 -20.91
C PRO A 180 -12.30 -10.55 -20.68
N CYS A 181 -12.12 -10.99 -19.43
CA CYS A 181 -11.06 -11.93 -19.10
C CYS A 181 -11.20 -13.23 -19.88
N THR A 182 -10.07 -13.75 -20.32
CA THR A 182 -9.98 -14.95 -21.14
C THR A 182 -9.05 -15.96 -20.49
N ALA A 183 -8.84 -17.10 -21.14
CA ALA A 183 -7.82 -18.04 -20.70
C ALA A 183 -6.42 -17.41 -20.62
N ASP A 184 -6.15 -16.31 -21.34
CA ASP A 184 -4.88 -15.59 -21.35
C ASP A 184 -4.68 -14.64 -20.18
N ASP A 185 -5.62 -14.58 -19.24
CA ASP A 185 -5.51 -13.80 -18.02
C ASP A 185 -5.49 -14.75 -16.82
N PHE A 186 -4.40 -14.68 -16.06
CA PHE A 186 -4.27 -15.35 -14.78
C PHE A 186 -4.72 -14.38 -13.68
N LEU A 187 -5.63 -14.84 -12.84
CA LEU A 187 -6.13 -14.15 -11.66
C LEU A 187 -5.86 -15.06 -10.45
N ASP A 188 -5.18 -14.56 -9.43
CA ASP A 188 -4.76 -15.35 -8.25
C ASP A 188 -5.91 -15.65 -7.27
N GLU A 189 -7.12 -15.86 -7.79
CA GLU A 189 -8.30 -16.32 -7.06
C GLU A 189 -8.35 -17.85 -6.92
N ALA A 190 -7.62 -18.58 -7.77
CA ALA A 190 -7.77 -20.02 -8.00
C ALA A 190 -6.84 -20.91 -7.15
N GLY A 191 -6.29 -20.39 -6.05
CA GLY A 191 -5.38 -21.13 -5.16
C GLY A 191 -4.01 -21.48 -5.79
N PRO A 192 -3.12 -22.14 -5.05
CA PRO A 192 -1.71 -22.31 -5.42
C PRO A 192 -1.43 -23.30 -6.57
N LEU A 193 -2.44 -23.87 -7.24
CA LEU A 193 -2.27 -24.99 -8.18
C LEU A 193 -2.31 -24.63 -9.67
N ASN A 194 -2.52 -23.37 -10.06
CA ASN A 194 -2.71 -23.01 -11.48
C ASN A 194 -1.65 -22.06 -12.07
N TYR A 195 -0.68 -21.60 -11.27
CA TYR A 195 0.25 -20.57 -11.73
C TYR A 195 1.24 -21.06 -12.80
N THR A 196 1.99 -22.13 -12.54
CA THR A 196 2.91 -22.70 -13.54
C THR A 196 2.15 -23.36 -14.69
N ALA A 197 0.95 -23.89 -14.43
CA ALA A 197 0.06 -24.44 -15.45
C ALA A 197 -0.45 -23.36 -16.43
N PHE A 198 -0.65 -22.13 -15.96
CA PHE A 198 -0.93 -20.98 -16.83
C PHE A 198 0.28 -20.59 -17.69
N LEU A 199 1.47 -20.53 -17.09
CA LEU A 199 2.69 -20.04 -17.74
C LEU A 199 3.24 -20.99 -18.82
N LYS A 200 3.26 -22.30 -18.57
CA LYS A 200 3.85 -23.32 -19.47
C LYS A 200 3.32 -23.29 -20.91
N PRO A 201 2.00 -23.41 -21.17
CA PRO A 201 1.48 -23.42 -22.55
C PRO A 201 1.68 -22.08 -23.27
N ARG A 202 1.86 -20.99 -22.53
CA ARG A 202 2.00 -19.62 -23.04
C ARG A 202 3.44 -19.22 -23.34
N ASN A 203 4.41 -19.96 -22.81
CA ASN A 203 5.83 -19.67 -23.00
C ASN A 203 6.57 -20.94 -23.49
N PRO A 204 6.22 -21.48 -24.67
CA PRO A 204 6.76 -22.76 -25.16
C PRO A 204 8.27 -22.73 -25.45
N THR A 205 8.85 -21.54 -25.58
CA THR A 205 10.29 -21.33 -25.77
C THR A 205 11.09 -21.44 -24.46
N VAL A 206 10.42 -21.38 -23.31
CA VAL A 206 11.06 -21.49 -22.00
C VAL A 206 10.96 -22.95 -21.52
N PRO A 207 12.08 -23.60 -21.14
CA PRO A 207 12.05 -24.97 -20.64
C PRO A 207 11.08 -25.13 -19.46
N PRO A 208 10.17 -26.14 -19.45
CA PRO A 208 9.18 -26.30 -18.39
C PRO A 208 9.77 -26.37 -16.98
N ALA A 209 10.95 -26.99 -16.82
CA ALA A 209 11.66 -27.07 -15.55
C ALA A 209 12.02 -25.70 -14.97
N ARG A 210 12.36 -24.71 -15.81
CA ARG A 210 12.63 -23.34 -15.35
C ARG A 210 11.37 -22.65 -14.83
N ILE A 211 10.22 -22.95 -15.43
CA ILE A 211 8.92 -22.42 -14.99
C ILE A 211 8.50 -23.10 -13.67
N ASP A 212 8.80 -24.38 -13.49
CA ASP A 212 8.48 -25.12 -12.25
C ASP A 212 9.15 -24.54 -11.01
N GLU A 213 10.34 -23.94 -11.15
CA GLU A 213 11.01 -23.22 -10.07
C GLU A 213 10.20 -22.02 -9.53
N LEU A 214 9.27 -21.46 -10.32
CA LEU A 214 8.41 -20.36 -9.90
C LEU A 214 7.28 -20.80 -8.98
N ALA A 215 6.99 -22.10 -8.88
CA ALA A 215 5.88 -22.62 -8.06
C ALA A 215 6.04 -22.28 -6.57
N SER A 216 7.28 -22.18 -6.07
CA SER A 216 7.60 -21.85 -4.68
C SER A 216 7.91 -20.36 -4.46
N MET A 217 7.87 -19.54 -5.52
CA MET A 217 8.18 -18.11 -5.45
C MET A 217 6.93 -17.26 -5.23
N ARG A 218 7.13 -16.00 -4.84
CA ARG A 218 6.04 -15.01 -4.84
C ARG A 218 5.55 -14.82 -6.28
N ARG A 219 4.23 -14.68 -6.46
CA ARG A 219 3.57 -14.52 -7.77
C ARG A 219 2.68 -13.28 -7.80
N PRO A 220 2.53 -12.60 -8.94
CA PRO A 220 1.58 -11.49 -9.10
C PRO A 220 0.13 -11.93 -8.88
N ASP A 221 -0.73 -10.98 -8.55
CA ASP A 221 -2.17 -11.21 -8.39
C ASP A 221 -2.89 -11.29 -9.75
N ILE A 222 -2.40 -10.56 -10.75
CA ILE A 222 -2.88 -10.61 -12.14
C ILE A 222 -1.71 -10.78 -13.10
N ILE A 223 -1.86 -11.64 -14.11
CA ILE A 223 -0.96 -11.70 -15.27
C ILE A 223 -1.80 -11.74 -16.55
N SER A 224 -1.53 -10.81 -17.47
CA SER A 224 -2.11 -10.84 -18.81
C SER A 224 -1.07 -11.33 -19.81
N HIS A 225 -1.38 -12.41 -20.53
CA HIS A 225 -0.60 -12.93 -21.66
C HIS A 225 -1.23 -12.53 -23.01
N ARG A 226 -1.91 -11.39 -23.05
CA ARG A 226 -2.47 -10.84 -24.29
C ARG A 226 -1.36 -10.27 -25.19
N ALA A 227 -1.76 -9.43 -26.15
CA ALA A 227 -0.83 -8.74 -27.05
C ALA A 227 0.31 -8.05 -26.28
N ILE A 228 -0.03 -7.34 -25.21
CA ILE A 228 0.93 -6.77 -24.25
C ILE A 228 0.97 -7.69 -23.02
N LYS A 229 2.18 -8.14 -22.65
CA LYS A 229 2.39 -9.14 -21.60
C LYS A 229 2.80 -8.45 -20.31
N GLU A 230 1.86 -8.37 -19.38
CA GLU A 230 1.96 -7.55 -18.19
C GLU A 230 1.54 -8.31 -16.94
N TRP A 231 2.01 -7.85 -15.78
CA TRP A 231 1.56 -8.34 -14.50
C TRP A 231 1.22 -7.18 -13.55
N TYR A 232 0.32 -7.45 -12.60
CA TYR A 232 -0.15 -6.50 -11.59
C TYR A 232 -0.22 -7.14 -10.21
N GLU A 233 0.07 -6.34 -9.20
CA GLU A 233 0.00 -6.65 -7.78
C GLU A 233 -0.97 -5.69 -7.10
N ILE A 234 -1.86 -6.22 -6.25
CA ILE A 234 -2.89 -5.47 -5.55
C ILE A 234 -2.54 -5.40 -4.06
N LYS A 235 -2.58 -4.18 -3.52
CA LYS A 235 -2.32 -3.93 -2.10
C LYS A 235 -3.24 -2.85 -1.54
N PRO A 236 -3.62 -2.92 -0.24
CA PRO A 236 -4.24 -1.77 0.39
C PRO A 236 -3.24 -0.62 0.41
N ALA A 237 -3.73 0.60 0.25
CA ALA A 237 -2.93 1.80 0.44
C ALA A 237 -2.64 1.96 1.94
N SER A 238 -1.50 1.42 2.37
CA SER A 238 -1.02 1.50 3.74
C SER A 238 0.50 1.47 3.80
N VAL A 239 1.05 1.98 4.90
CA VAL A 239 2.49 2.02 5.17
C VAL A 239 3.11 0.61 5.10
N TRP A 240 2.45 -0.37 5.73
CA TRP A 240 2.92 -1.75 5.81
C TRP A 240 2.84 -2.49 4.48
N SER A 241 1.82 -2.21 3.67
CA SER A 241 1.61 -2.94 2.41
C SER A 241 2.44 -2.39 1.26
N ALA A 242 2.88 -1.14 1.33
CA ALA A 242 3.83 -0.59 0.35
C ALA A 242 5.18 -1.31 0.43
N GLY A 243 5.78 -1.45 1.62
CA GLY A 243 7.02 -2.20 1.81
C GLY A 243 6.93 -3.66 1.35
N GLU A 244 5.84 -4.35 1.68
CA GLU A 244 5.60 -5.74 1.20
C GLU A 244 5.43 -5.84 -0.31
N ALA A 245 4.77 -4.85 -0.95
CA ALA A 245 4.67 -4.76 -2.40
C ALA A 245 6.07 -4.69 -3.02
N TRP A 246 6.93 -3.82 -2.48
CA TRP A 246 8.31 -3.64 -2.95
C TRP A 246 9.15 -4.91 -2.84
N ILE A 247 9.12 -5.59 -1.68
CA ILE A 247 9.83 -6.87 -1.49
C ILE A 247 9.33 -7.91 -2.51
N LYS A 248 8.02 -7.95 -2.76
CA LYS A 248 7.42 -8.86 -3.73
C LYS A 248 7.88 -8.54 -5.16
N LEU A 249 7.91 -7.27 -5.55
CA LEU A 249 8.39 -6.80 -6.85
C LEU A 249 9.85 -7.18 -7.12
N ASN A 250 10.71 -6.91 -6.15
CA ASN A 250 12.14 -7.23 -6.22
C ASN A 250 12.42 -8.73 -6.28
N SER A 251 11.43 -9.58 -5.96
CA SER A 251 11.53 -11.02 -6.22
C SER A 251 10.99 -11.43 -7.60
N ILE A 252 9.91 -10.82 -8.09
CA ILE A 252 9.22 -11.22 -9.33
C ILE A 252 9.99 -10.80 -10.58
N ILE A 253 10.44 -9.55 -10.65
CA ILE A 253 11.12 -8.98 -11.82
C ILE A 253 12.37 -9.79 -12.19
N PRO A 254 13.35 -10.00 -11.27
CA PRO A 254 14.53 -10.79 -11.60
C PRO A 254 14.18 -12.26 -11.83
N ALA A 255 13.17 -12.81 -11.14
CA ALA A 255 12.76 -14.20 -11.35
C ALA A 255 12.25 -14.46 -12.77
N TYR A 256 11.51 -13.51 -13.35
CA TYR A 256 11.01 -13.59 -14.73
C TYR A 256 12.13 -13.38 -15.73
N ALA A 257 12.97 -12.36 -15.53
CA ALA A 257 14.10 -12.06 -16.40
C ALA A 257 15.08 -13.24 -16.48
N ALA A 258 15.45 -13.84 -15.34
CA ALA A 258 16.36 -14.99 -15.27
C ALA A 258 15.82 -16.23 -16.00
N ARG A 259 14.51 -16.32 -16.19
CA ARG A 259 13.83 -17.44 -16.85
C ARG A 259 13.41 -17.15 -18.28
N GLY A 260 13.69 -15.95 -18.78
CA GLY A 260 13.32 -15.53 -20.14
C GLY A 260 11.81 -15.36 -20.33
N LEU A 261 11.07 -15.10 -19.25
CA LEU A 261 9.64 -14.81 -19.34
C LEU A 261 9.42 -13.38 -19.84
N PRO A 262 8.44 -13.15 -20.72
CA PRO A 262 8.26 -11.86 -21.42
C PRO A 262 7.42 -10.83 -20.64
N TYR A 263 7.01 -11.11 -19.40
CA TYR A 263 6.08 -10.27 -18.67
C TYR A 263 6.81 -9.09 -18.00
N LYS A 264 6.23 -7.90 -18.15
CA LYS A 264 6.72 -6.66 -17.54
C LYS A 264 5.73 -6.13 -16.50
N PRO A 265 6.16 -5.27 -15.57
CA PRO A 265 5.23 -4.53 -14.74
C PRO A 265 4.21 -3.79 -15.63
N GLY A 266 2.92 -3.91 -15.33
CA GLY A 266 1.88 -3.45 -16.23
C GLY A 266 1.58 -1.95 -16.19
N GLU A 267 1.30 -1.37 -17.35
CA GLU A 267 1.01 0.06 -17.53
C GLU A 267 -0.36 0.32 -18.16
N ASN A 268 -0.95 -0.66 -18.83
CA ASN A 268 -2.16 -0.49 -19.63
C ASN A 268 -3.46 -0.54 -18.81
N TYR A 269 -3.49 -1.29 -17.71
CA TYR A 269 -4.64 -1.29 -16.82
C TYR A 269 -4.74 0.03 -16.06
N VAL A 270 -5.77 0.80 -16.37
CA VAL A 270 -6.13 2.04 -15.66
C VAL A 270 -7.41 1.78 -14.86
N PRO A 271 -7.30 1.54 -13.55
CA PRO A 271 -8.44 1.17 -12.71
C PRO A 271 -9.40 2.35 -12.47
N THR A 272 -10.64 2.03 -12.11
CA THR A 272 -11.66 3.00 -11.70
C THR A 272 -12.20 2.67 -10.31
N ASP A 273 -12.85 3.64 -9.66
CA ASP A 273 -13.53 3.40 -8.39
C ASP A 273 -14.63 2.33 -8.57
N VAL A 274 -14.73 1.38 -7.64
CA VAL A 274 -15.71 0.28 -7.63
C VAL A 274 -16.67 0.48 -6.46
N VAL A 275 -17.98 0.36 -6.69
CA VAL A 275 -18.97 0.41 -5.60
C VAL A 275 -19.12 -1.00 -5.02
N LEU A 276 -18.65 -1.20 -3.80
CA LEU A 276 -18.73 -2.49 -3.10
C LEU A 276 -20.17 -2.78 -2.64
N GLY A 277 -20.91 -1.74 -2.29
CA GLY A 277 -22.29 -1.86 -1.84
C GLY A 277 -22.91 -0.53 -1.48
N ARG A 278 -24.24 -0.50 -1.51
CA ARG A 278 -25.04 0.64 -1.04
C ARG A 278 -25.85 0.19 0.17
N PHE A 279 -25.70 0.93 1.26
CA PHE A 279 -26.27 0.60 2.55
C PHE A 279 -27.30 1.66 2.92
N LEU A 280 -28.47 1.22 3.34
CA LEU A 280 -29.46 2.07 3.99
C LEU A 280 -29.51 1.64 5.45
N THR A 281 -29.16 2.54 6.35
CA THR A 281 -29.26 2.28 7.79
C THR A 281 -30.73 2.25 8.22
N PRO A 282 -31.06 1.63 9.36
CA PRO A 282 -32.43 1.63 9.90
C PRO A 282 -33.03 3.03 10.08
N GLU A 283 -32.20 4.03 10.31
CA GLU A 283 -32.59 5.43 10.52
C GLU A 283 -32.58 6.27 9.24
N GLY A 284 -32.30 5.65 8.09
CA GLY A 284 -32.47 6.23 6.77
C GLY A 284 -31.23 6.90 6.17
N GLU A 285 -30.05 6.76 6.77
CA GLU A 285 -28.80 7.22 6.15
C GLU A 285 -28.41 6.33 4.97
N LYS A 286 -28.05 6.97 3.85
CA LYS A 286 -27.58 6.29 2.65
C LYS A 286 -26.06 6.34 2.58
N LEU A 287 -25.43 5.18 2.61
CA LEU A 287 -23.98 5.03 2.59
C LEU A 287 -23.56 4.17 1.41
N ASP A 288 -22.76 4.73 0.51
CA ASP A 288 -22.15 3.99 -0.57
C ASP A 288 -20.71 3.62 -0.16
N LEU A 289 -20.43 2.33 -0.04
CA LEU A 289 -19.07 1.84 0.20
C LEU A 289 -18.37 1.70 -1.15
N ILE A 290 -17.26 2.42 -1.29
CA ILE A 290 -16.53 2.58 -2.54
C ILE A 290 -15.10 2.10 -2.32
N LEU A 291 -14.62 1.26 -3.20
CA LEU A 291 -13.22 0.91 -3.32
C LEU A 291 -12.57 1.83 -4.34
N SER A 292 -11.74 2.75 -3.86
CA SER A 292 -10.99 3.65 -4.74
C SER A 292 -9.69 3.00 -5.17
N LEU A 293 -9.57 2.68 -6.45
CA LEU A 293 -8.44 1.97 -7.04
C LEU A 293 -7.50 2.91 -7.80
N ARG A 294 -6.19 2.74 -7.64
CA ARG A 294 -5.18 3.62 -8.24
C ARG A 294 -3.93 2.83 -8.64
N ARG A 295 -3.43 3.06 -9.87
CA ARG A 295 -2.12 2.53 -10.32
C ARG A 295 -1.04 3.58 -10.06
N GLN A 296 -0.22 3.38 -9.02
CA GLN A 296 0.79 4.37 -8.58
C GLN A 296 2.18 4.12 -9.18
N ALA A 297 2.45 2.89 -9.60
CA ALA A 297 3.65 2.52 -10.33
C ALA A 297 3.30 1.41 -11.35
N PRO A 298 4.14 1.16 -12.36
CA PRO A 298 3.99 0.00 -13.23
C PRO A 298 3.82 -1.29 -12.42
N GLY A 299 2.76 -2.04 -12.69
CA GLY A 299 2.41 -3.28 -12.00
C GLY A 299 1.90 -3.15 -10.56
N LEU A 300 1.74 -1.95 -9.99
CA LEU A 300 1.24 -1.76 -8.61
C LEU A 300 -0.12 -1.07 -8.58
N ILE A 301 -1.13 -1.81 -8.12
CA ILE A 301 -2.50 -1.34 -7.90
C ILE A 301 -2.74 -1.20 -6.40
N PHE A 302 -3.11 0.01 -5.97
CA PHE A 302 -3.48 0.31 -4.61
C PHE A 302 -4.98 0.53 -4.48
N TYR A 303 -5.55 0.09 -3.35
CA TYR A 303 -6.94 0.34 -3.02
C TYR A 303 -7.12 1.11 -1.71
N ILE A 304 -8.12 1.98 -1.67
CA ILE A 304 -8.55 2.75 -0.50
C ILE A 304 -10.05 2.51 -0.30
N LEU A 305 -10.47 2.28 0.94
CA LEU A 305 -11.90 2.16 1.26
C LEU A 305 -12.49 3.55 1.51
N CYS A 306 -13.58 3.87 0.86
CA CYS A 306 -14.28 5.14 1.01
C CYS A 306 -15.76 4.91 1.29
N VAL A 307 -16.39 5.83 2.02
CA VAL A 307 -17.83 5.89 2.23
C VAL A 307 -18.32 7.22 1.71
N LYS A 308 -19.36 7.19 0.88
CA LYS A 308 -20.04 8.36 0.30
C LYS A 308 -21.48 8.43 0.79
N GLY A 309 -22.03 9.64 0.87
CA GLY A 309 -23.43 9.88 1.27
C GLY A 309 -23.55 10.45 2.68
N ASP A 310 -24.47 9.94 3.48
CA ASP A 310 -24.82 10.47 4.80
C ASP A 310 -23.82 10.04 5.90
N TYR A 311 -22.55 9.85 5.56
CA TYR A 311 -21.53 9.28 6.44
C TYR A 311 -21.28 10.15 7.67
N VAL A 312 -21.31 11.48 7.54
CA VAL A 312 -21.15 12.41 8.67
C VAL A 312 -22.26 12.20 9.70
N ARG A 313 -23.51 12.07 9.24
CA ARG A 313 -24.66 11.83 10.10
C ARG A 313 -24.55 10.46 10.78
N TYR A 314 -24.19 9.43 10.01
CA TYR A 314 -24.00 8.08 10.52
C TYR A 314 -22.89 8.02 11.60
N PHE A 315 -21.67 8.49 11.29
CA PHE A 315 -20.55 8.43 12.23
C PHE A 315 -20.76 9.30 13.46
N ASN A 316 -21.38 10.48 13.33
CA ASN A 316 -21.74 11.28 14.50
C ASN A 316 -22.72 10.56 15.42
N ARG A 317 -23.75 9.91 14.87
CA ARG A 317 -24.67 9.11 15.68
C ARG A 317 -23.97 7.95 16.34
N VAL A 318 -23.19 7.17 15.60
CA VAL A 318 -22.44 6.02 16.14
C VAL A 318 -21.49 6.48 17.25
N ARG A 319 -20.74 7.56 17.04
CA ARG A 319 -19.82 8.11 18.05
C ARG A 319 -20.53 8.54 19.32
N ILE A 320 -21.65 9.26 19.19
CA ILE A 320 -22.44 9.72 20.35
C ILE A 320 -22.99 8.51 21.10
N ALA A 321 -23.62 7.57 20.41
CA ALA A 321 -24.24 6.40 21.02
C ALA A 321 -23.19 5.47 21.66
N ALA A 322 -22.03 5.26 21.03
CA ALA A 322 -20.92 4.51 21.61
C ALA A 322 -20.36 5.21 22.86
N GLY A 323 -20.20 6.54 22.82
CA GLY A 323 -19.75 7.33 23.97
C GLY A 323 -20.74 7.27 25.14
N VAL A 324 -22.04 7.38 24.87
CA VAL A 324 -23.09 7.22 25.89
C VAL A 324 -23.10 5.80 26.46
N ALA A 325 -22.99 4.77 25.62
CA ALA A 325 -22.92 3.38 26.07
C ALA A 325 -21.71 3.13 26.97
N ALA A 326 -20.53 3.65 26.61
CA ALA A 326 -19.32 3.54 27.43
C ALA A 326 -19.49 4.23 28.80
N LEU A 327 -20.12 5.40 28.84
CA LEU A 327 -20.43 6.10 30.09
C LEU A 327 -21.42 5.31 30.96
N LEU A 328 -22.46 4.72 30.35
CA LEU A 328 -23.42 3.88 31.06
C LEU A 328 -22.78 2.61 31.63
N ILE A 329 -21.86 1.98 30.90
CA ILE A 329 -21.06 0.84 31.39
C ILE A 329 -20.25 1.27 32.61
N ALA A 330 -19.47 2.34 32.49
CA ALA A 330 -18.63 2.84 33.59
C ALA A 330 -19.48 3.24 34.81
N LEU A 331 -20.64 3.85 34.60
CA LEU A 331 -21.59 4.17 35.67
C LEU A 331 -22.19 2.91 36.31
N SER A 332 -22.46 1.87 35.52
CA SER A 332 -23.02 0.62 36.04
C SER A 332 -22.06 -0.11 37.00
N GLU A 333 -20.75 -0.03 36.75
CA GLU A 333 -19.72 -0.58 37.64
C GLU A 333 -19.67 0.14 39.00
N VAL A 334 -20.14 1.39 39.05
CA VAL A 334 -20.14 2.22 40.27
C VAL A 334 -21.48 2.17 41.01
N LEU A 335 -22.59 2.02 40.28
CA LEU A 335 -23.95 2.25 40.81
C LEU A 335 -24.80 0.98 40.99
N VAL A 336 -24.43 -0.14 40.39
CA VAL A 336 -25.30 -1.32 40.31
C VAL A 336 -24.79 -2.44 41.25
N PRO A 337 -25.57 -2.87 42.25
CA PRO A 337 -25.25 -4.05 43.05
C PRO A 337 -25.15 -5.29 42.13
N ALA A 338 -24.26 -6.23 42.46
CA ALA A 338 -23.96 -7.40 41.63
C ALA A 338 -25.19 -8.23 41.16
N ALA A 339 -26.33 -8.10 41.83
CA ALA A 339 -27.58 -8.79 41.49
C ALA A 339 -28.33 -8.24 40.25
N GLU A 340 -28.04 -7.02 39.79
CA GLU A 340 -28.77 -6.36 38.67
C GLU A 340 -27.95 -6.22 37.38
N VAL A 341 -26.67 -6.65 37.40
CA VAL A 341 -25.72 -6.56 36.29
C VAL A 341 -26.23 -7.24 35.01
N ALA A 342 -27.01 -8.31 35.14
CA ALA A 342 -27.57 -9.05 34.00
C ALA A 342 -28.56 -8.21 33.16
N GLY A 343 -29.38 -7.37 33.79
CA GLY A 343 -30.35 -6.52 33.08
C GLY A 343 -29.69 -5.35 32.34
N VAL A 344 -28.61 -4.81 32.93
CA VAL A 344 -27.79 -3.78 32.29
C VAL A 344 -27.02 -4.34 31.09
N LEU A 345 -26.47 -5.55 31.22
CA LEU A 345 -25.78 -6.23 30.11
C LEU A 345 -26.73 -6.49 28.92
N ALA A 346 -27.97 -6.92 29.18
CA ALA A 346 -28.97 -7.16 28.14
C ALA A 346 -29.34 -5.87 27.39
N SER A 347 -29.53 -4.77 28.12
CA SER A 347 -29.82 -3.46 27.51
C SER A 347 -28.64 -2.92 26.70
N LEU A 348 -27.40 -3.14 27.15
CA LEU A 348 -26.20 -2.80 26.42
C LEU A 348 -26.01 -3.63 25.14
N GLN A 349 -26.38 -4.92 25.17
CA GLN A 349 -26.38 -5.77 23.98
C GLN A 349 -27.39 -5.27 22.93
N GLU A 350 -28.57 -4.82 23.35
CA GLU A 350 -29.55 -4.20 22.44
C GLU A 350 -29.05 -2.87 21.84
N ILE A 351 -28.36 -2.04 22.63
CA ILE A 351 -27.73 -0.80 22.14
C ILE A 351 -26.60 -1.10 21.15
N LEU A 352 -25.74 -2.10 21.43
CA LEU A 352 -24.69 -2.55 20.51
C LEU A 352 -25.25 -3.15 19.21
N ALA A 353 -26.37 -3.87 19.30
CA ALA A 353 -27.09 -4.39 18.15
C ALA A 353 -27.72 -3.27 17.31
N ALA A 354 -28.36 -2.29 17.94
CA ALA A 354 -28.90 -1.10 17.28
C ALA A 354 -27.80 -0.23 16.64
N LEU A 355 -26.60 -0.21 17.21
CA LEU A 355 -25.43 0.50 16.68
C LEU A 355 -24.80 -0.18 15.45
N SER A 356 -25.31 -1.33 14.99
CA SER A 356 -24.66 -2.14 13.93
C SER A 356 -23.24 -2.60 14.29
N ILE A 357 -22.86 -2.59 15.58
CA ILE A 357 -21.55 -3.08 16.06
C ILE A 357 -21.58 -4.61 16.25
N VAL A 358 -22.74 -5.25 16.05
CA VAL A 358 -22.82 -6.69 15.86
C VAL A 358 -22.24 -7.01 14.49
N ALA A 359 -20.94 -7.31 14.47
CA ALA A 359 -20.46 -8.60 14.00
C ALA A 359 -21.53 -9.33 13.17
N ALA A 360 -21.47 -9.16 11.84
CA ALA A 360 -22.32 -9.92 10.92
C ALA A 360 -22.33 -11.40 11.34
N PRO A 361 -23.40 -12.18 11.07
CA PRO A 361 -23.53 -13.59 11.43
C PRO A 361 -22.33 -14.51 11.02
N ALA A 362 -21.39 -14.00 10.22
CA ALA A 362 -20.06 -14.56 9.99
C ALA A 362 -19.22 -14.82 11.27
N LEU A 363 -19.40 -14.07 12.36
CA LEU A 363 -18.65 -14.27 13.62
C LEU A 363 -19.19 -15.42 14.50
N GLN A 364 -20.29 -16.07 14.12
CA GLN A 364 -20.77 -17.30 14.79
C GLN A 364 -20.21 -18.59 14.16
N ARG A 365 -19.31 -18.48 13.17
CA ARG A 365 -18.68 -19.63 12.48
C ARG A 365 -17.15 -19.58 12.45
N LEU A 366 -16.54 -18.66 13.19
CA LEU A 366 -15.14 -18.79 13.65
C LEU A 366 -15.19 -19.37 15.07
#